data_AF-I1CPD7-F1
#
_entry.id   AF-I1CPD7-F1
#
_cell.length_a   1.000
_cell.length_b   1.000
_cell.length_c   1.000
_cell.angle_alpha   90.00
_cell.angle_beta   90.00
_cell.angle_gamma   90.00
#
_symmetry.space_group_name_H-M   'P 1'
#
loop_
_entity.id
_entity.type
_entity.pdbx_description
1 polymer ?
#
loop_
_entity_poly.entity_id
_entity_poly.type
_entity_poly.pdbx_seq_one_letter_code
_entity_poly.pdbx_strand_id
1 'polypeptide(L)'
;MSDSEYEYEEETNYVLFDIGASVTSQYIEQIAQTQGGCRIIGLEEGKPYLQVGHQIFEGEMDDTIGTNLLFEIQESKRETAGLLPLLSSMKNDGSKQPKYTTNYFCKSEKIVTCTSVTLRAKDDEFEKMNAKAKADAQQRAVDDEENDFI
;
A
#
# COMPACT_ATOMS: atom_id res chain seq x y z
N MET A 1 12.29 49.58 -2.67
CA MET A 1 12.46 48.15 -2.98
C MET A 1 11.19 47.49 -2.47
N SER A 2 10.38 46.93 -3.36
CA SER A 2 9.07 46.38 -3.02
C SER A 2 9.20 44.95 -2.52
N ASP A 3 8.65 44.67 -1.33
CA ASP A 3 8.44 43.35 -0.72
C ASP A 3 7.50 42.46 -1.57
N SER A 4 7.87 42.13 -2.80
CA SER A 4 7.25 41.01 -3.54
C SER A 4 7.93 39.70 -3.15
N GLU A 5 8.16 39.52 -1.85
CA GLU A 5 8.79 38.36 -1.23
C GLU A 5 7.80 37.17 -1.23
N TYR A 6 8.06 36.21 -2.11
CA TYR A 6 7.72 34.78 -2.00
C TYR A 6 6.24 34.40 -1.80
N GLU A 7 5.46 34.42 -2.89
CA GLU A 7 4.24 33.61 -2.99
C GLU A 7 4.68 32.15 -3.25
N TYR A 8 4.75 31.34 -2.19
CA TYR A 8 5.01 29.90 -2.32
C TYR A 8 3.76 29.19 -2.83
N GLU A 9 3.85 28.52 -3.98
CA GLU A 9 2.82 27.61 -4.47
C GLU A 9 2.99 26.22 -3.82
N GLU A 10 1.97 25.73 -3.14
CA GLU A 10 1.95 24.39 -2.54
C GLU A 10 1.42 23.37 -3.57
N GLU A 11 2.26 22.44 -4.00
CA GLU A 11 1.91 21.38 -4.95
C GLU A 11 1.64 20.05 -4.23
N THR A 12 0.42 19.51 -4.38
CA THR A 12 0.05 18.19 -3.82
C THR A 12 0.20 17.11 -4.88
N ASN A 13 1.00 16.08 -4.59
CA ASN A 13 1.23 14.93 -5.45
C ASN A 13 0.56 13.66 -4.90
N TYR A 14 0.00 12.84 -5.79
CA TYR A 14 -0.67 11.58 -5.44
C TYR A 14 0.10 10.39 -6.02
N VAL A 15 0.25 9.34 -5.21
CA VAL A 15 0.92 8.08 -5.58
C VAL A 15 0.02 6.93 -5.17
N LEU A 16 -0.18 5.95 -6.06
CA LEU A 16 -0.93 4.73 -5.73
C LEU A 16 0.00 3.70 -5.07
N PHE A 17 -0.48 3.05 -4.02
CA PHE A 17 0.18 1.87 -3.46
C PHE A 17 -0.65 0.64 -3.81
N ASP A 18 -0.11 -0.26 -4.63
CA ASP A 18 -0.70 -1.56 -4.90
C ASP A 18 -0.19 -2.58 -3.89
N ILE A 19 -1.03 -2.88 -2.90
CA ILE A 19 -0.75 -3.84 -1.82
C ILE A 19 -1.37 -5.23 -2.07
N GLY A 20 -1.91 -5.45 -3.27
CA GLY A 20 -2.59 -6.68 -3.64
C GLY A 20 -3.89 -6.95 -2.87
N ALA A 21 -4.32 -8.20 -2.85
CA ALA A 21 -5.62 -8.61 -2.29
C ALA A 21 -5.57 -9.03 -0.81
N SER A 22 -4.40 -8.99 -0.16
CA SER A 22 -4.23 -9.44 1.23
C SER A 22 -4.78 -8.46 2.26
N VAL A 23 -4.95 -7.19 1.89
CA VAL A 23 -5.40 -6.12 2.78
C VAL A 23 -6.76 -5.61 2.33
N THR A 24 -7.75 -5.67 3.23
CA THR A 24 -9.11 -5.17 2.95
C THR A 24 -9.28 -3.73 3.46
N SER A 25 -10.26 -3.00 2.90
CA SER A 25 -10.60 -1.66 3.38
C SER A 25 -11.00 -1.65 4.85
N GLN A 26 -11.76 -2.66 5.31
CA GLN A 26 -12.17 -2.78 6.71
C GLN A 26 -10.96 -2.94 7.64
N TYR A 27 -9.94 -3.67 7.21
CA TYR A 27 -8.71 -3.81 7.99
C TYR A 27 -7.95 -2.48 8.10
N ILE A 28 -7.85 -1.71 7.00
CA ILE A 28 -7.22 -0.39 7.01
C ILE A 28 -7.96 0.56 7.96
N GLU A 29 -9.30 0.58 7.91
CA GLU A 29 -10.12 1.39 8.82
C GLU A 29 -9.91 1.01 10.28
N GLN A 30 -9.85 -0.28 10.60
CA GLN A 30 -9.59 -0.77 11.95
C GLN A 30 -8.20 -0.36 12.46
N ILE A 31 -7.17 -0.49 11.62
CA ILE A 31 -5.79 -0.12 11.98
C ILE A 31 -5.65 1.40 12.15
N ALA A 32 -6.34 2.20 11.34
CA ALA A 32 -6.40 3.66 11.50
C ALA A 32 -6.90 4.07 12.88
N GLN A 33 -7.90 3.37 13.43
CA GLN A 33 -8.47 3.66 14.74
C GLN A 33 -7.63 3.13 15.91
N THR A 34 -6.90 2.03 15.73
CA THR A 34 -6.27 1.29 16.85
C THR A 34 -4.75 1.40 16.92
N GLN A 35 -4.06 1.61 15.79
CA GLN A 35 -2.60 1.57 15.72
C GLN A 35 -1.99 2.82 15.04
N GLY A 36 -2.80 3.86 14.85
CA GLY A 36 -2.34 5.13 14.28
C GLY A 36 -2.18 5.10 12.75
N GLY A 37 -2.85 4.17 12.05
CA GLY A 37 -2.89 4.14 10.58
C GLY A 37 -1.72 3.42 9.93
N CYS A 38 -1.28 3.94 8.79
CA CYS A 38 -0.18 3.40 8.01
C CYS A 38 1.10 4.21 8.22
N ARG A 39 2.25 3.57 8.04
CA ARG A 39 3.56 4.24 8.07
C ARG A 39 4.31 3.95 6.79
N ILE A 40 4.94 4.98 6.24
CA ILE A 40 5.74 4.89 5.02
C ILE A 40 7.13 5.42 5.36
N ILE A 41 8.15 4.70 4.94
CA ILE A 41 9.56 5.12 4.96
C ILE A 41 10.17 4.80 3.59
N GLY A 42 11.31 5.38 3.25
CA GLY A 42 12.05 4.95 2.06
C GLY A 42 11.51 5.51 0.73
N LEU A 43 10.69 6.58 0.75
CA LEU A 43 10.04 7.11 -0.45
C LEU A 43 11.04 7.84 -1.37
N GLU A 44 12.05 8.50 -0.81
CA GLU A 44 13.06 9.26 -1.56
C GLU A 44 14.09 8.32 -2.22
N GLU A 45 14.31 7.16 -1.60
CA GLU A 45 15.28 6.15 -2.00
C GLU A 45 14.77 5.22 -3.12
N GLY A 46 13.51 5.37 -3.54
CA GLY A 46 12.87 4.57 -4.59
C GLY A 46 12.48 3.14 -4.17
N LYS A 47 12.70 2.79 -2.89
CA LYS A 47 12.33 1.50 -2.29
C LYS A 47 11.53 1.72 -1.01
N PRO A 48 10.29 2.22 -1.11
CA PRO A 48 9.50 2.52 0.05
C PRO A 48 9.11 1.25 0.81
N TYR A 49 9.12 1.32 2.13
CA TYR A 49 8.51 0.31 2.98
C TYR A 49 7.20 0.86 3.53
N LEU A 50 6.13 0.07 3.39
CA LEU A 50 4.81 0.38 3.91
C LEU A 50 4.48 -0.57 5.06
N GLN A 51 4.08 -0.01 6.19
CA GLN A 51 3.54 -0.76 7.32
C GLN A 51 2.03 -0.51 7.45
N VAL A 52 1.25 -1.59 7.42
CA VAL A 52 -0.20 -1.57 7.68
C VAL A 52 -0.50 -2.51 8.85
N GLY A 53 -0.55 -1.94 10.05
CA GLY A 53 -0.64 -2.67 11.30
C GLY A 53 0.60 -3.54 11.54
N HIS A 54 0.42 -4.87 11.62
CA HIS A 54 1.54 -5.81 11.77
C HIS A 54 2.12 -6.30 10.43
N GLN A 55 1.51 -5.94 9.31
CA GLN A 55 1.98 -6.34 7.98
C GLN A 55 2.96 -5.31 7.44
N ILE A 56 4.07 -5.79 6.87
CA ILE A 56 5.12 -4.96 6.30
C ILE A 56 5.25 -5.33 4.82
N PHE A 57 5.41 -4.31 4.00
CA PHE A 57 5.53 -4.42 2.56
C PHE A 57 6.77 -3.68 2.10
N GLU A 58 7.48 -4.28 1.17
CA GLU A 58 8.53 -3.62 0.39
C GLU A 58 7.94 -3.22 -0.96
N GLY A 59 8.10 -1.96 -1.32
CA GLY A 59 7.57 -1.35 -2.53
C GLY A 59 8.65 -1.07 -3.56
N GLU A 60 8.29 -1.22 -4.83
CA GLU A 60 9.06 -0.76 -5.97
C GLU A 60 8.26 0.34 -6.68
N MET A 61 8.87 1.52 -6.85
CA MET A 61 8.27 2.61 -7.61
C MET A 61 8.31 2.31 -9.11
N ASP A 62 7.17 2.51 -9.78
CA ASP A 62 7.04 2.39 -11.21
C ASP A 62 6.22 3.55 -11.78
N ASP A 63 6.59 3.98 -12.99
CA ASP A 63 5.87 5.00 -13.74
C ASP A 63 4.82 4.29 -14.61
N THR A 64 3.55 4.69 -14.46
CA THR A 64 2.48 4.01 -15.16
C THR A 64 2.46 4.40 -16.63
N ILE A 65 2.23 3.42 -17.52
CA ILE A 65 1.91 3.71 -18.92
C ILE A 65 0.49 4.30 -18.98
N GLY A 66 0.38 5.62 -18.82
CA GLY A 66 -0.88 6.36 -18.78
C GLY A 66 -1.11 7.05 -17.44
N THR A 67 -2.35 7.44 -17.19
CA THR A 67 -2.75 8.20 -16.00
C THR A 67 -3.89 7.49 -15.29
N ASN A 68 -3.72 7.23 -13.99
CA ASN A 68 -4.79 6.76 -13.12
C ASN A 68 -5.65 7.95 -12.71
N LEU A 69 -6.96 7.87 -12.90
CA LEU A 69 -7.92 8.88 -12.45
C LEU A 69 -8.73 8.31 -11.28
N LEU A 70 -8.67 8.98 -10.13
CA LEU A 70 -9.38 8.57 -8.93
C LEU A 70 -10.66 9.39 -8.78
N PHE A 71 -11.74 8.71 -8.39
CA PHE A 71 -13.04 9.31 -8.16
C PHE A 71 -13.57 8.93 -6.79
N GLU A 72 -14.12 9.90 -6.07
CA GLU A 72 -14.87 9.64 -4.85
C GLU A 72 -16.31 9.26 -5.20
N ILE A 73 -16.81 8.16 -4.63
CA ILE A 73 -18.18 7.68 -4.84
C ILE A 73 -19.04 8.18 -3.68
N GLN A 74 -20.10 8.91 -4.00
CA GLN A 74 -21.08 9.39 -3.04
C GLN A 74 -22.43 8.71 -3.28
N GLU A 75 -23.03 8.15 -2.21
CA GLU A 75 -24.36 7.56 -2.25
C GLU A 75 -25.42 8.61 -1.92
N SER A 76 -26.38 8.82 -2.80
CA SER A 76 -27.50 9.72 -2.55
C SER A 76 -28.46 9.06 -1.56
N LYS A 77 -28.37 9.46 -0.28
CA LYS A 77 -29.33 9.03 0.75
C LYS A 77 -30.71 9.55 0.37
N ARG A 78 -31.59 8.66 -0.09
CA ARG A 78 -33.01 8.98 -0.22
C ARG A 78 -33.59 9.10 1.18
N GLU A 79 -34.10 10.27 1.53
CA GLU A 79 -34.94 10.41 2.72
C GLU A 79 -36.20 9.55 2.53
N THR A 80 -36.30 8.45 3.26
CA THR A 80 -37.46 7.55 3.25
C THR A 80 -38.50 7.92 4.30
N ALA A 81 -38.24 8.95 5.11
CA ALA A 81 -39.17 9.43 6.12
C ALA A 81 -40.15 10.44 5.52
N GLY A 82 -41.46 10.14 5.60
CA GLY A 82 -42.54 11.05 5.20
C GLY A 82 -43.30 10.60 3.94
N LEU A 83 -44.20 11.47 3.46
CA LEU A 83 -45.09 11.20 2.31
C LEU A 83 -44.42 11.43 0.94
N LEU A 84 -43.25 12.07 0.91
CA LEU A 84 -42.53 12.42 -0.32
C LEU A 84 -42.15 11.20 -1.20
N PRO A 85 -41.74 10.04 -0.66
CA PRO A 85 -41.46 8.84 -1.47
C PRO A 85 -42.72 8.31 -2.19
N LEU A 86 -43.89 8.39 -1.54
CA LEU A 86 -45.17 7.97 -2.12
C LEU A 86 -45.62 8.93 -3.23
N LEU A 87 -45.42 10.24 -3.04
CA LEU A 87 -45.74 11.26 -4.06
C LEU A 87 -44.78 11.19 -5.26
N SER A 88 -43.50 10.87 -5.03
CA SER A 88 -42.52 10.68 -6.10
C SER A 88 -42.80 9.46 -6.98
N SER A 89 -43.57 8.49 -6.49
CA SER A 89 -43.99 7.31 -7.27
C SER A 89 -45.20 7.58 -8.19
N MET A 90 -45.98 8.64 -7.93
CA MET A 90 -47.10 9.06 -8.80
C MET A 90 -46.66 10.02 -9.92
N LYS A 91 -45.56 10.77 -9.73
CA LYS A 91 -44.93 11.56 -10.78
C LYS A 91 -44.01 10.66 -11.61
N ASN A 92 -44.59 9.95 -12.57
CA ASN A 92 -43.87 9.17 -13.57
C ASN A 92 -43.22 10.08 -14.64
N ASP A 93 -42.39 11.02 -14.22
CA ASP A 93 -41.38 11.61 -15.10
C ASP A 93 -40.15 10.71 -14.98
N GLY A 94 -39.81 10.00 -16.06
CA GLY A 94 -38.88 8.86 -16.09
C GLY A 94 -37.41 9.10 -15.67
N SER A 95 -37.09 10.18 -14.97
CA SER A 95 -35.76 10.45 -14.44
C SER A 95 -35.55 9.73 -13.10
N LYS A 96 -35.24 8.42 -13.18
CA LYS A 96 -34.67 7.70 -12.03
C LYS A 96 -33.36 8.40 -11.63
N GLN A 97 -33.39 9.17 -10.55
CA GLN A 97 -32.19 9.82 -10.01
C GLN A 97 -31.13 8.75 -9.67
N PRO A 98 -29.88 8.90 -10.13
CA PRO A 98 -28.82 7.92 -9.93
C PRO A 98 -28.53 7.76 -8.44
N LYS A 99 -28.40 6.50 -8.00
CA LYS A 99 -28.12 6.15 -6.59
C LYS A 99 -26.72 6.56 -6.15
N TYR A 100 -25.78 6.60 -7.09
CA TYR A 100 -24.39 6.96 -6.86
C TYR A 100 -23.99 8.09 -7.79
N THR A 101 -23.20 9.01 -7.26
CA THR A 101 -22.53 10.08 -8.02
C THR A 101 -21.03 9.97 -7.79
N THR A 102 -20.23 10.26 -8.81
CA THR A 102 -18.78 10.20 -8.75
C THR A 102 -18.20 11.59 -8.94
N ASN A 103 -17.32 12.02 -8.03
CA ASN A 103 -16.60 13.28 -8.13
C ASN A 103 -15.14 12.99 -8.43
N TYR A 104 -14.56 13.68 -9.41
CA TYR A 104 -13.11 13.57 -9.66
C TYR A 104 -12.34 14.01 -8.42
N PHE A 105 -11.40 13.18 -7.98
CA PHE A 105 -10.59 13.42 -6.79
C PHE A 105 -9.19 13.84 -7.18
N CYS A 106 -8.44 12.96 -7.85
CA CYS A 106 -7.09 13.26 -8.28
C CYS A 106 -6.65 12.37 -9.46
N LYS A 107 -5.45 12.64 -9.95
CA LYS A 107 -4.76 11.80 -10.93
C LYS A 107 -3.41 11.38 -10.39
N SER A 108 -2.91 10.24 -10.83
CA SER A 108 -1.57 9.78 -10.52
C SER A 108 -0.98 9.01 -11.69
N GLU A 109 0.30 9.26 -11.95
CA GLU A 109 1.10 8.58 -12.98
C GLU A 109 2.17 7.70 -12.33
N LYS A 110 2.13 7.56 -10.99
CA LYS A 110 3.09 6.81 -10.19
C LYS A 110 2.39 5.76 -9.35
N ILE A 111 2.91 4.53 -9.42
CA ILE A 111 2.44 3.41 -8.63
C ILE A 111 3.62 2.82 -7.85
N VAL A 112 3.34 2.36 -6.63
CA VAL A 112 4.27 1.60 -5.80
C VAL A 112 3.70 0.19 -5.71
N THR A 113 4.33 -0.74 -6.42
CA THR A 113 3.95 -2.15 -6.35
C THR A 113 4.56 -2.77 -5.10
N CYS A 114 3.72 -3.27 -4.20
CA CYS A 114 4.15 -3.72 -2.88
C CYS A 114 4.11 -5.24 -2.77
N THR A 115 5.18 -5.82 -2.23
CA THR A 115 5.25 -7.25 -1.86
C THR A 115 5.35 -7.39 -0.36
N SER A 116 4.58 -8.29 0.24
CA SER A 116 4.65 -8.53 1.69
C SER A 116 5.98 -9.18 2.08
N VAL A 117 6.62 -8.64 3.12
CA VAL A 117 7.93 -9.09 3.60
C VAL A 117 7.90 -9.35 5.11
N THR A 118 8.78 -10.24 5.56
CA THR A 118 9.02 -10.51 6.99
C THR A 118 10.38 -9.97 7.39
N LEU A 119 10.41 -9.08 8.38
CA LEU A 119 11.66 -8.58 8.92
C LEU A 119 12.40 -9.68 9.70
N ARG A 120 13.72 -9.77 9.49
CA ARG A 120 14.60 -10.70 10.19
C ARG A 120 15.75 -9.94 10.84
N ALA A 121 16.20 -10.41 11.99
CA ALA A 121 17.42 -9.89 12.60
C ALA A 121 18.62 -10.25 11.71
N LYS A 122 19.58 -9.32 11.60
CA LYS A 122 20.74 -9.48 10.73
C LYS A 122 21.66 -10.64 11.15
N ASP A 123 21.67 -10.97 12.43
CA ASP A 123 22.60 -11.97 13.00
C ASP A 123 22.26 -13.42 12.58
N ASP A 124 21.00 -13.71 12.24
CA ASP A 124 20.53 -15.05 11.83
C ASP A 124 21.21 -15.55 10.55
N GLU A 125 21.55 -14.65 9.62
CA GLU A 125 22.24 -14.98 8.37
C GLU A 125 23.72 -15.32 8.62
N PHE A 126 24.36 -14.57 9.53
CA PHE A 126 25.76 -14.77 9.89
C PHE A 126 25.96 -16.08 10.64
N GLU A 127 25.06 -16.41 11.56
CA GLU A 127 25.08 -17.69 12.28
C GLU A 127 24.88 -18.89 11.35
N LYS A 128 23.94 -18.80 10.38
CA LYS A 128 23.74 -19.84 9.37
C LYS A 128 24.94 -20.03 8.45
N MET A 129 25.58 -18.93 8.01
CA MET A 129 26.82 -18.99 7.22
C MET A 129 27.95 -19.65 8.01
N ASN A 130 28.11 -19.30 9.29
CA ASN A 130 29.15 -19.91 10.13
C ASN A 130 28.87 -21.39 10.42
N ALA A 131 27.62 -21.76 10.65
CA ALA A 131 27.23 -23.16 10.84
C ALA A 131 27.51 -23.99 9.59
N LYS A 132 27.19 -23.47 8.39
CA LYS A 132 27.50 -24.12 7.11
C LYS A 132 29.00 -24.26 6.88
N ALA A 133 29.78 -23.19 7.12
CA ALA A 133 31.23 -23.23 6.97
C ALA A 133 31.91 -24.25 7.91
N LYS A 134 31.40 -24.38 9.15
CA LYS A 134 31.89 -25.41 10.08
C LYS A 134 31.53 -26.82 9.63
N ALA A 135 30.30 -27.04 9.15
CA ALA A 135 29.88 -28.33 8.63
C ALA A 135 30.72 -28.75 7.41
N ASP A 136 30.95 -27.84 6.46
CA ASP A 136 31.76 -28.11 5.27
C ASP A 136 33.23 -28.40 5.62
N ALA A 137 33.79 -27.71 6.62
CA ALA A 137 35.16 -27.98 7.10
C ALA A 137 35.27 -29.34 7.81
N GLN A 138 34.23 -29.71 8.57
CA GLN A 138 34.17 -30.98 9.28
C GLN A 138 33.98 -32.15 8.32
N GLN A 139 33.20 -31.98 7.25
CA GLN A 139 33.04 -32.96 6.18
C GLN A 139 34.37 -33.21 5.46
N ARG A 140 35.13 -32.16 5.11
CA ARG A 140 36.45 -32.30 4.47
C ARG A 140 37.46 -33.05 5.33
N ALA A 141 37.47 -32.79 6.64
CA ALA A 141 38.35 -33.50 7.56
C ALA A 141 38.03 -35.01 7.63
N VAL A 142 36.75 -35.37 7.55
CA VAL A 142 36.32 -36.79 7.50
C VAL A 142 36.70 -37.43 6.17
N ASP A 143 36.50 -36.72 5.06
CA ASP A 143 36.87 -37.21 3.72
C ASP A 143 38.40 -37.41 3.56
N ASP A 144 39.20 -36.53 4.17
CA ASP A 144 40.67 -36.64 4.19
C ASP A 144 41.15 -37.82 5.07
N GLU A 145 40.50 -38.05 6.23
CA GLU A 145 40.81 -39.20 7.10
C GLU A 145 40.43 -40.54 6.46
N GLU A 146 39.33 -40.63 5.70
CA GLU A 146 38.95 -41.87 5.00
C GLU A 146 39.89 -42.21 3.82
N ASN A 147 40.54 -41.21 3.21
CA ASN A 147 41.47 -41.40 2.10
C ASN A 147 42.87 -41.88 2.53
N ASP A 148 43.23 -41.72 3.80
CA ASP A 148 44.52 -42.16 4.36
C ASP A 148 44.57 -43.66 4.72
N PHE A 149 43.43 -44.38 4.59
CA PHE A 149 43.31 -45.82 4.88
C PHE A 149 43.22 -46.73 3.63
N ILE A 150 43.44 -46.21 2.41
CA ILE A 150 43.45 -46.97 1.14
C ILE A 150 44.85 -47.09 0.55
#